data_AF-A0A2U0S4I1-F1
#
_entry.id   AF-A0A2U0S4I1-F1
#
_cell.length_a   1.000
_cell.length_b   1.000
_cell.length_c   1.000
_cell.angle_alpha   90.00
_cell.angle_beta   90.00
_cell.angle_gamma   90.00
#
_symmetry.space_group_name_H-M   'P 1'
#
loop_
_entity.id
_entity.type
_entity.pdbx_description
1 polymer ?
#
loop_
_entity_poly.entity_id
_entity_poly.type
_entity_poly.pdbx_seq_one_letter_code
_entity_poly.pdbx_strand_id
1 'polypeptide(L)'
;MKNPFRSSPHFEKVIVEAVPKLKSQQYKLGQVIIKLTRRDKILFTTCATALQKNNKERAAIFATELAELRKLTKVIYHTQILVERIIVRLETLKEFNAAFSDLKPVLTNLQSVTSGLRNFMPQMAVEMERVNESIFEVMTLSKIDSAKMEVPVEMKTEGGEQVLAEVAEFLEEQITDKLPAPPVSAPVIETPQPQQRVAPPRQRVALTASGPEVSQPEISASFVSFEETEVKRVALTVNEDLEQSVLDYAKRKAGNLDIGECATDLRVACNEIEKALESLGVKGKIKIAS
;
A
#
# COMPACT_ATOMS: atom_id res chain seq x y z
N MET A 1 22.00 37.77 -4.34
CA MET A 1 21.59 36.36 -4.58
C MET A 1 21.69 35.57 -3.28
N LYS A 2 20.64 34.82 -2.88
CA LYS A 2 20.66 33.99 -1.66
C LYS A 2 21.61 32.81 -1.88
N ASN A 3 22.51 32.56 -0.92
CA ASN A 3 23.47 31.45 -0.99
C ASN A 3 22.72 30.09 -1.01
N PRO A 4 22.83 29.27 -2.07
CA PRO A 4 22.09 28.02 -2.20
C PRO A 4 22.66 26.91 -1.31
N PHE A 5 23.87 27.10 -0.75
CA PHE A 5 24.38 26.21 0.29
C PHE A 5 23.70 26.43 1.65
N ARG A 6 22.81 27.41 1.77
CA ARG A 6 22.01 27.59 2.97
C ARG A 6 20.82 26.64 2.94
N SER A 7 21.08 25.33 3.01
CA SER A 7 20.15 24.46 3.73
C SER A 7 20.13 25.01 5.15
N SER A 8 18.95 25.36 5.67
CA SER A 8 18.90 25.78 7.08
C SER A 8 19.46 24.61 7.87
N PRO A 9 20.47 24.78 8.75
CA PRO A 9 20.97 23.69 9.61
C PRO A 9 19.85 23.06 10.46
N HIS A 10 18.69 23.71 10.48
CA HIS A 10 17.42 23.24 11.02
C HIS A 10 16.73 22.14 10.20
N PHE A 11 16.87 22.08 8.87
CA PHE A 11 16.09 21.17 8.01
C PHE A 11 16.49 19.70 8.22
N GLU A 12 17.78 19.40 8.17
CA GLU A 12 18.27 18.04 8.38
C GLU A 12 18.00 17.55 9.81
N LYS A 13 18.20 18.43 10.80
CA LYS A 13 17.81 18.16 12.19
C LYS A 13 16.31 17.88 12.32
N VAL A 14 15.46 18.68 11.65
CA VAL A 14 14.00 18.47 11.65
C VAL A 14 13.64 17.13 11.04
N ILE A 15 14.24 16.72 9.92
CA ILE A 15 13.97 15.40 9.31
C ILE A 15 14.39 14.28 10.26
N VAL A 16 15.61 14.34 10.80
CA VAL A 16 16.15 13.32 11.71
C VAL A 16 15.30 13.17 12.96
N GLU A 17 14.71 14.25 13.46
CA GLU A 17 13.78 14.20 14.60
C GLU A 17 12.36 13.79 14.22
N ALA A 18 11.86 14.19 13.05
CA ALA A 18 10.48 13.98 12.61
C ALA A 18 10.24 12.54 12.13
N VAL A 19 11.13 11.96 11.33
CA VAL A 19 10.94 10.63 10.73
C VAL A 19 10.74 9.53 11.79
N PRO A 20 11.57 9.44 12.85
CA PRO A 20 11.34 8.43 13.90
C PRO A 20 10.02 8.63 14.64
N LYS A 21 9.62 9.89 14.88
CA LYS A 21 8.32 10.21 15.50
C LYS A 21 7.17 9.79 14.61
N LEU A 22 7.23 10.07 13.31
CA LEU A 22 6.23 9.67 12.33
C LEU A 22 6.13 8.14 12.22
N LYS A 23 7.25 7.42 12.14
CA LYS A 23 7.27 5.94 12.16
C LYS A 23 6.62 5.38 13.43
N SER A 24 6.87 5.99 14.59
CA SER A 24 6.20 5.62 15.84
C SER A 24 4.67 5.83 15.76
N GLN A 25 4.20 6.93 15.17
CA GLN A 25 2.77 7.16 14.98
C GLN A 25 2.15 6.21 13.95
N GLN A 26 2.83 5.93 12.84
CA GLN A 26 2.41 4.94 11.84
C GLN A 26 2.18 3.57 12.47
N TYR A 27 3.14 3.12 13.31
CA TYR A 27 3.00 1.87 14.06
C TYR A 27 1.79 1.87 15.00
N LYS A 28 1.56 2.96 15.74
CA LYS A 28 0.39 3.11 16.61
C LYS A 28 -0.93 3.06 15.84
N LEU A 29 -1.00 3.72 14.68
CA LEU A 29 -2.16 3.67 13.79
C LEU A 29 -2.44 2.24 13.31
N GLY A 30 -1.39 1.50 12.92
CA GLY A 30 -1.50 0.06 12.58
C GLY A 30 -2.08 -0.77 13.73
N GLN A 31 -1.64 -0.54 14.97
CA GLN A 31 -2.20 -1.21 16.14
C GLN A 31 -3.67 -0.87 16.40
N VAL A 32 -4.09 0.37 16.12
CA VAL A 32 -5.50 0.78 16.20
C VAL A 32 -6.32 0.07 15.12
N ILE A 33 -5.82 -0.05 13.89
CA ILE A 33 -6.51 -0.74 12.79
C ILE A 33 -6.73 -2.22 13.12
N ILE A 34 -5.74 -2.91 13.68
CA ILE A 34 -5.88 -4.31 14.11
C ILE A 34 -7.00 -4.43 15.16
N LYS A 35 -7.02 -3.54 16.15
CA LYS A 35 -8.06 -3.54 17.20
C LYS A 35 -9.46 -3.26 16.65
N LEU A 36 -9.58 -2.29 15.75
CA LEU A 36 -10.85 -1.96 15.10
C LEU A 36 -11.35 -3.12 14.23
N THR A 37 -10.47 -3.76 13.45
CA THR A 37 -10.80 -4.92 12.62
C THR A 37 -11.26 -6.12 13.47
N ARG A 38 -10.62 -6.35 14.63
CA ARG A 38 -11.09 -7.37 15.58
C ARG A 38 -12.49 -7.04 16.11
N ARG A 39 -12.74 -5.77 16.43
CA ARG A 39 -14.03 -5.30 16.94
C ARG A 39 -15.14 -5.35 15.89
N ASP A 40 -14.82 -5.09 14.61
CA ASP A 40 -15.71 -5.30 13.45
C ASP A 40 -16.22 -6.74 13.43
N LYS A 41 -15.29 -7.72 13.44
CA LYS A 41 -15.64 -9.15 13.42
C LYS A 41 -16.58 -9.53 14.56
N ILE A 42 -16.28 -9.06 15.78
CA ILE A 42 -17.11 -9.34 16.98
C ILE A 42 -18.51 -8.72 16.83
N LEU A 43 -18.61 -7.46 16.41
CA LEU A 43 -19.90 -6.79 16.21
C LEU A 43 -20.72 -7.47 15.10
N PHE A 44 -20.07 -7.87 14.00
CA PHE A 44 -20.70 -8.59 12.91
C PHE A 44 -21.27 -9.94 13.37
N THR A 45 -20.49 -10.76 14.08
CA THR A 45 -20.97 -12.05 14.61
C THR A 45 -22.09 -11.87 15.63
N THR A 46 -22.01 -10.83 16.46
CA THR A 46 -23.05 -10.52 17.46
C THR A 46 -24.34 -10.06 16.80
N CYS A 47 -24.25 -9.22 15.76
CA CYS A 47 -25.37 -8.80 14.93
C CYS A 47 -26.06 -10.00 14.26
N ALA A 48 -25.28 -10.88 13.62
CA ALA A 48 -25.79 -12.09 12.99
C ALA A 48 -26.52 -13.00 13.99
N THR A 49 -25.97 -13.17 15.19
CA THR A 49 -26.60 -13.95 16.27
C THR A 49 -27.91 -13.33 16.74
N ALA A 50 -27.97 -11.99 16.85
CA ALA A 50 -29.20 -11.29 17.23
C ALA A 50 -30.30 -11.43 16.17
N LEU A 51 -29.95 -11.39 14.88
CA LEU A 51 -30.86 -11.66 13.77
C LEU A 51 -31.38 -13.09 13.78
N GLN A 52 -30.52 -14.09 14.00
CA GLN A 52 -30.92 -15.49 14.10
C GLN A 52 -31.93 -15.73 15.24
N LYS A 53 -31.78 -15.00 16.35
CA LYS A 53 -32.71 -15.04 17.49
C LYS A 53 -33.99 -14.21 17.28
N ASN A 54 -34.23 -13.70 16.08
CA ASN A 54 -35.34 -12.79 15.73
C ASN A 54 -35.38 -11.49 16.58
N ASN A 55 -34.26 -11.10 17.21
CA ASN A 55 -34.18 -9.86 17.96
C ASN A 55 -33.73 -8.72 17.02
N LYS A 56 -34.68 -8.20 16.25
CA LYS A 56 -34.44 -7.21 15.19
C LYS A 56 -33.95 -5.86 15.73
N GLU A 57 -34.48 -5.41 16.87
CA GLU A 57 -34.08 -4.15 17.50
C GLU A 57 -32.60 -4.17 17.90
N ARG A 58 -32.17 -5.25 18.57
CA ARG A 58 -30.78 -5.39 19.00
C ARG A 58 -29.83 -5.57 17.81
N ALA A 59 -30.27 -6.28 16.76
CA ALA A 59 -29.52 -6.38 15.52
C ALA A 59 -29.32 -5.02 14.83
N ALA A 60 -30.36 -4.17 14.79
CA ALA A 60 -30.28 -2.84 14.19
C ALA A 60 -29.27 -1.94 14.92
N ILE A 61 -29.22 -2.00 16.26
CA ILE A 61 -28.21 -1.29 17.06
C ILE A 61 -26.80 -1.73 16.66
N PHE A 62 -26.53 -3.04 16.64
CA PHE A 62 -25.20 -3.55 16.28
C PHE A 62 -24.82 -3.26 14.83
N ALA A 63 -25.77 -3.27 13.90
CA ALA A 63 -25.53 -2.91 12.51
C ALA A 63 -25.12 -1.43 12.36
N THR A 64 -25.78 -0.54 13.11
CA THR A 64 -25.46 0.90 13.11
C THR A 64 -24.06 1.14 13.67
N GLU A 65 -23.74 0.56 14.83
CA GLU A 65 -22.41 0.66 15.45
C GLU A 65 -21.31 0.08 14.55
N LEU A 66 -21.59 -1.03 13.85
CA LEU A 66 -20.65 -1.62 12.91
C LEU A 66 -20.39 -0.70 11.71
N ALA A 67 -21.43 -0.04 11.17
CA ALA A 67 -21.28 0.91 10.07
C ALA A 67 -20.40 2.10 10.47
N GLU A 68 -20.63 2.68 11.65
CA GLU A 68 -19.79 3.77 12.17
C GLU A 68 -18.36 3.32 12.45
N LEU A 69 -18.17 2.10 12.99
CA LEU A 69 -16.84 1.53 13.20
C LEU A 69 -16.07 1.35 11.89
N ARG A 70 -16.74 0.92 10.81
CA ARG A 70 -16.12 0.78 9.48
C ARG A 70 -15.70 2.12 8.91
N LYS A 71 -16.55 3.16 9.04
CA LYS A 71 -16.20 4.54 8.67
C LYS A 71 -14.96 5.01 9.43
N LEU A 72 -14.91 4.78 10.74
CA LEU A 72 -13.75 5.13 11.56
C LEU A 72 -12.49 4.38 11.09
N THR A 73 -12.59 3.07 10.85
CA THR A 73 -11.46 2.24 10.37
C THR A 73 -10.89 2.80 9.07
N LYS A 74 -11.74 3.18 8.12
CA LYS A 74 -11.35 3.81 6.86
C LYS A 74 -10.56 5.11 7.08
N VAL A 75 -11.04 5.99 7.96
CA VAL A 75 -10.34 7.25 8.29
C VAL A 75 -8.95 6.98 8.87
N ILE A 76 -8.83 6.00 9.77
CA ILE A 76 -7.53 5.63 10.36
C ILE A 76 -6.59 5.02 9.30
N TYR A 77 -7.11 4.19 8.41
CA TYR A 77 -6.34 3.60 7.31
C TYR A 77 -5.80 4.68 6.36
N HIS A 78 -6.65 5.61 5.94
CA HIS A 78 -6.25 6.75 5.11
C HIS A 78 -5.17 7.60 5.81
N THR A 79 -5.33 7.84 7.12
CA THR A 79 -4.34 8.56 7.93
C THR A 79 -2.98 7.83 7.95
N GLN A 80 -2.99 6.49 8.06
CA GLN A 80 -1.75 5.70 8.03
C GLN A 80 -1.01 5.86 6.70
N ILE A 81 -1.74 5.77 5.57
CA ILE A 81 -1.17 5.97 4.23
C ILE A 81 -0.58 7.37 4.07
N LEU A 82 -1.28 8.40 4.56
CA LEU A 82 -0.76 9.78 4.51
C LEU A 82 0.53 9.94 5.30
N VAL A 83 0.61 9.35 6.50
CA VAL A 83 1.84 9.37 7.31
C VAL A 83 2.98 8.64 6.58
N GLU A 84 2.69 7.50 5.96
CA GLU A 84 3.67 6.74 5.17
C GLU A 84 4.20 7.54 3.98
N ARG A 85 3.31 8.19 3.22
CA ARG A 85 3.69 9.10 2.13
C ARG A 85 4.62 10.22 2.61
N ILE A 86 4.32 10.82 3.77
CA ILE A 86 5.16 11.88 4.35
C ILE A 86 6.54 11.33 4.71
N ILE A 87 6.61 10.14 5.33
CA ILE A 87 7.89 9.49 5.67
C ILE A 87 8.74 9.30 4.41
N VAL A 88 8.19 8.69 3.36
CA VAL A 88 8.90 8.45 2.10
C VAL A 88 9.41 9.76 1.50
N ARG A 89 8.57 10.81 1.44
CA ARG A 89 9.00 12.12 0.93
C ARG A 89 10.13 12.74 1.75
N LEU A 90 10.08 12.65 3.09
CA LEU A 90 11.13 13.17 3.96
C LEU A 90 12.44 12.38 3.80
N GLU A 91 12.37 11.07 3.57
CA GLU A 91 13.54 10.22 3.29
C GLU A 91 14.16 10.58 1.93
N THR A 92 13.36 10.73 0.87
CA THR A 92 13.84 11.23 -0.43
C THR A 92 14.49 12.61 -0.32
N LEU A 93 13.89 13.54 0.44
CA LEU A 93 14.46 14.87 0.66
C LEU A 93 15.79 14.82 1.43
N LYS A 94 15.93 13.88 2.36
CA LYS A 94 17.18 13.66 3.10
C LYS A 94 18.29 13.19 2.15
N GLU A 95 18.01 12.20 1.32
CA GLU A 95 18.97 11.67 0.33
C GLU A 95 19.40 12.76 -0.65
N PHE A 96 18.44 13.57 -1.10
CA PHE A 96 18.72 14.69 -1.99
C PHE A 96 19.58 15.78 -1.34
N ASN A 97 19.35 16.10 -0.06
CA ASN A 97 20.18 17.05 0.69
C ASN A 97 21.61 16.53 0.93
N ALA A 98 21.79 15.22 1.13
CA ALA A 98 23.11 14.60 1.23
C ALA A 98 23.91 14.78 -0.08
N ALA A 99 23.28 14.52 -1.24
CA ALA A 99 23.92 14.71 -2.55
C ALA A 99 24.40 16.15 -2.79
N PHE A 100 23.66 17.19 -2.35
CA PHE A 100 24.14 18.58 -2.44
C PHE A 100 25.25 18.91 -1.47
N SER A 101 25.26 18.28 -0.30
CA SER A 101 26.33 18.47 0.68
C SER A 101 27.67 17.97 0.11
N ASP A 102 27.64 16.91 -0.70
CA ASP A 102 28.81 16.37 -1.40
C ASP A 102 29.28 17.26 -2.57
N LEU A 103 28.37 18.01 -3.20
CA LEU A 103 28.72 18.95 -4.29
C LEU A 103 29.38 20.24 -3.80
N LYS A 104 29.10 20.65 -2.56
CA LYS A 104 29.64 21.87 -1.94
C LYS A 104 31.17 22.00 -1.98
N PRO A 105 31.98 20.99 -1.60
CA PRO A 105 33.43 21.08 -1.70
C PRO A 105 33.92 21.23 -3.15
N VAL A 106 33.27 20.57 -4.11
CA VAL A 106 33.62 20.68 -5.54
C VAL A 106 33.45 22.11 -6.03
N LEU A 107 32.33 22.75 -5.69
CA LEU A 107 32.06 24.16 -6.02
C LEU A 107 33.04 25.11 -5.33
N THR A 108 33.43 24.82 -4.10
CA THR A 108 34.44 25.61 -3.36
C THR A 108 35.81 25.52 -4.04
N ASN A 109 36.22 24.32 -4.47
CA ASN A 109 37.47 24.12 -5.20
C ASN A 109 37.45 24.83 -6.56
N LEU A 110 36.33 24.75 -7.29
CA LEU A 110 36.16 25.45 -8.57
C LEU A 110 36.32 26.96 -8.42
N GLN A 111 35.74 27.56 -7.37
CA GLN A 111 35.91 28.97 -7.04
C GLN A 111 37.35 29.34 -6.69
N SER A 112 38.06 28.46 -5.96
CA SER A 112 39.47 28.66 -5.63
C SER A 112 40.34 28.67 -6.89
N VAL A 113 40.15 27.71 -7.79
CA VAL A 113 40.85 27.63 -9.08
C VAL A 113 40.54 28.86 -9.95
N THR A 114 39.27 29.25 -10.04
CA THR A 114 38.83 30.44 -10.78
C THR A 114 39.51 31.71 -10.25
N SER A 115 39.62 31.83 -8.92
CA SER A 115 40.29 32.97 -8.28
C SER A 115 41.80 32.99 -8.57
N GLY A 116 42.45 31.83 -8.57
CA GLY A 116 43.87 31.70 -8.92
C GLY A 116 44.16 32.05 -10.39
N LEU A 117 43.26 31.68 -11.30
CA LEU A 117 43.39 31.96 -12.74
C LEU A 117 43.17 33.44 -13.08
N ARG A 118 42.45 34.21 -12.25
CA ARG A 118 42.11 35.61 -12.53
C ARG A 118 43.33 36.50 -12.82
N ASN A 119 44.46 36.23 -12.17
CA ASN A 119 45.68 37.04 -12.31
C ASN A 119 46.59 36.60 -13.47
N PHE A 120 46.52 35.34 -13.91
CA PHE A 120 47.44 34.76 -14.89
C PHE A 120 46.76 34.44 -16.23
N MET A 121 45.50 34.02 -16.21
CA MET A 121 44.71 33.61 -17.38
C MET A 121 43.25 34.08 -17.22
N PRO A 122 42.98 35.39 -17.40
CA PRO A 122 41.66 35.97 -17.14
C PRO A 122 40.55 35.42 -18.05
N GLN A 123 40.85 35.08 -19.31
CA GLN A 123 39.86 34.45 -20.20
C GLN A 123 39.42 33.07 -19.69
N MET A 124 40.35 32.28 -19.16
CA MET A 124 40.03 30.97 -18.58
C MET A 124 39.22 31.12 -17.28
N ALA A 125 39.50 32.15 -16.49
CA ALA A 125 38.71 32.45 -15.30
C ALA A 125 37.24 32.78 -15.63
N VAL A 126 36.98 33.52 -16.71
CA VAL A 126 35.61 33.83 -17.17
C VAL A 126 34.85 32.56 -17.58
N GLU A 127 35.48 31.66 -18.33
CA GLU A 127 34.85 30.39 -18.70
C GLU A 127 34.58 29.51 -17.48
N MET A 128 35.50 29.49 -16.50
CA MET A 128 35.31 28.74 -15.26
C MET A 128 34.21 29.33 -14.36
N GLU A 129 34.05 30.66 -14.38
CA GLU A 129 32.93 31.35 -13.73
C GLU A 129 31.59 30.98 -14.36
N ARG A 130 31.51 30.89 -15.71
CA ARG A 130 30.30 30.40 -16.41
C ARG A 130 29.95 28.96 -16.04
N VAL A 131 30.95 28.09 -15.87
CA VAL A 131 30.73 26.71 -15.39
C VAL A 131 30.17 26.72 -13.97
N ASN A 132 30.73 27.53 -13.07
CA ASN A 132 30.24 27.68 -11.70
C ASN A 132 28.78 28.20 -11.67
N GLU A 133 28.44 29.18 -12.52
CA GLU A 133 27.07 29.69 -12.66
C GLU A 133 26.10 28.64 -13.19
N SER A 134 26.50 27.86 -14.20
CA SER A 134 25.66 26.81 -14.78
C SER A 134 25.32 25.71 -13.76
N ILE A 135 26.31 25.27 -12.97
CA ILE A 135 26.10 24.28 -11.90
C ILE A 135 25.16 24.86 -10.83
N PHE A 136 25.32 26.14 -10.51
CA PHE A 136 24.49 26.83 -9.53
C PHE A 136 23.04 26.97 -10.01
N GLU A 137 22.82 27.29 -11.28
CA GLU A 137 21.50 27.37 -11.91
C GLU A 137 20.79 26.02 -11.83
N VAL A 138 21.42 24.94 -12.31
CA VAL A 138 20.88 23.57 -12.25
C VAL A 138 20.56 23.18 -10.81
N MET A 139 21.43 23.51 -9.86
CA MET A 139 21.20 23.26 -8.43
C MET A 139 20.02 24.06 -7.88
N THR A 140 19.83 25.31 -8.27
CA THR A 140 18.68 26.11 -7.85
C THR A 140 17.36 25.65 -8.49
N LEU A 141 17.39 25.21 -9.74
CA LEU A 141 16.22 24.69 -10.44
C LEU A 141 15.77 23.34 -9.85
N SER A 142 16.74 22.53 -9.44
CA SER A 142 16.50 21.21 -8.85
C SER A 142 16.06 21.29 -7.38
N LYS A 143 16.18 22.45 -6.72
CA LYS A 143 15.64 22.60 -5.37
C LYS A 143 14.12 22.47 -5.40
N ILE A 144 13.64 21.46 -4.70
CA ILE A 144 12.24 21.35 -4.33
C ILE A 144 11.94 22.56 -3.43
N ASP A 145 11.22 23.54 -3.98
CA ASP A 145 10.76 24.71 -3.24
C ASP A 145 9.75 24.22 -2.18
N SER A 146 10.18 24.18 -0.93
CA SER A 146 9.34 23.75 0.19
C SER A 146 8.11 24.63 0.37
N ALA A 147 8.11 25.87 -0.16
CA ALA A 147 6.95 26.75 -0.16
C ALA A 147 5.94 26.43 -1.29
N LYS A 148 6.35 25.69 -2.32
CA LYS A 148 5.49 25.19 -3.41
C LYS A 148 5.18 23.71 -3.32
N MET A 149 5.67 23.02 -2.28
CA MET A 149 5.15 21.70 -1.90
C MET A 149 3.74 21.87 -1.31
N GLU A 150 2.77 22.19 -2.16
CA GLU A 150 1.41 21.77 -1.88
C GLU A 150 1.46 20.25 -1.85
N VAL A 151 1.20 19.65 -0.69
CA VAL A 151 0.96 18.21 -0.63
C VAL A 151 -0.39 18.03 -1.31
N PRO A 152 -0.46 17.48 -2.55
CA PRO A 152 -1.76 17.14 -3.08
C PRO A 152 -2.29 16.07 -2.12
N VAL A 153 -3.37 16.41 -1.43
CA VAL A 153 -4.12 15.47 -0.58
C VAL A 153 -4.70 14.34 -1.46
N GLU A 154 -4.71 14.54 -2.77
CA GLU A 154 -5.08 13.54 -3.75
C GLU A 154 -4.12 12.34 -3.69
N MET A 155 -4.68 11.20 -3.32
CA MET A 155 -3.92 9.97 -3.19
C MET A 155 -3.47 9.42 -4.55
N LYS A 156 -4.11 9.83 -5.64
CA LYS A 156 -3.85 9.38 -6.99
C LYS A 156 -3.25 10.52 -7.81
N THR A 157 -2.15 10.24 -8.48
CA THR A 157 -1.52 11.13 -9.43
C THR A 157 -1.41 10.38 -10.75
N GLU A 158 -1.52 11.08 -11.88
CA GLU A 158 -1.42 10.45 -13.20
C GLU A 158 -0.14 9.61 -13.36
N GLY A 159 1.02 10.17 -12.97
CA GLY A 159 2.28 9.42 -12.96
C GLY A 159 2.29 8.25 -11.97
N GLY A 160 1.57 8.34 -10.85
CA GLY A 160 1.43 7.24 -9.90
C GLY A 160 0.57 6.10 -10.45
N GLU A 161 -0.49 6.41 -11.19
CA GLU A 161 -1.35 5.42 -11.83
C GLU A 161 -0.63 4.68 -12.97
N GLN A 162 0.19 5.39 -13.75
CA GLN A 162 1.05 4.76 -14.77
C GLN A 162 2.02 3.75 -14.16
N VAL A 163 2.69 4.12 -13.05
CA VAL A 163 3.61 3.20 -12.35
C VAL A 163 2.85 2.02 -11.74
N LEU A 164 1.65 2.23 -11.18
CA LEU A 164 0.83 1.14 -10.67
C LEU A 164 0.41 0.15 -11.77
N ALA A 165 0.15 0.64 -12.99
CA ALA A 165 -0.14 -0.20 -14.14
C ALA A 165 1.09 -1.02 -14.57
N GLU A 166 2.27 -0.40 -14.64
CA GLU A 166 3.54 -1.08 -14.94
C GLU A 166 3.84 -2.18 -13.91
N VAL A 167 3.67 -1.88 -12.62
CA VAL A 167 3.85 -2.87 -11.55
C VAL A 167 2.83 -4.00 -11.65
N ALA A 168 1.57 -3.70 -12.01
CA ALA A 168 0.55 -4.72 -12.18
C ALA A 168 0.86 -5.68 -13.35
N GLU A 169 1.32 -5.14 -14.48
CA GLU A 169 1.77 -5.92 -15.64
C GLU A 169 2.95 -6.83 -15.27
N PHE A 170 3.96 -6.28 -14.60
CA PHE A 170 5.10 -7.05 -14.11
C PHE A 170 4.71 -8.17 -13.13
N LEU A 171 3.73 -7.93 -12.26
CA LEU A 171 3.22 -8.96 -11.35
C LEU A 171 2.40 -10.03 -12.10
N GLU A 172 1.65 -9.66 -13.14
CA GLU A 172 0.92 -10.59 -13.98
C GLU A 172 1.86 -11.54 -14.73
N GLU A 173 2.93 -11.02 -15.33
CA GLU A 173 3.98 -11.82 -15.97
C GLU A 173 4.57 -12.84 -14.98
N GLN A 174 4.94 -12.39 -13.78
CA GLN A 174 5.46 -13.28 -12.74
C GLN A 174 4.47 -14.37 -12.32
N ILE A 175 3.17 -14.07 -12.28
CA ILE A 175 2.15 -15.08 -11.97
C ILE A 175 2.05 -16.09 -13.11
N THR A 176 2.01 -15.63 -14.37
CA THR A 176 1.92 -16.52 -15.54
C THR A 176 3.11 -17.47 -15.65
N ASP A 177 4.32 -17.01 -15.34
CA ASP A 177 5.53 -17.86 -15.31
C ASP A 177 5.49 -18.92 -14.21
N LYS A 178 4.73 -18.67 -13.13
CA LYS A 178 4.60 -19.59 -11.99
C LYS A 178 3.40 -20.53 -12.11
N LEU A 179 2.51 -20.31 -13.09
CA LEU A 179 1.35 -21.17 -13.31
C LEU A 179 1.78 -22.46 -14.04
N PRO A 180 1.46 -23.64 -13.50
CA PRO A 180 1.67 -24.89 -14.22
C PRO A 180 0.79 -24.93 -15.47
N ALA A 181 1.29 -25.54 -16.54
CA ALA A 181 0.54 -25.70 -17.79
C ALA A 181 -0.84 -26.34 -17.50
N PRO A 182 -1.93 -25.79 -18.06
CA PRO A 182 -3.26 -26.34 -17.84
C PRO A 182 -3.28 -27.81 -18.29
N PRO A 183 -3.98 -28.70 -17.55
CA PRO A 183 -4.04 -30.10 -17.93
C PRO A 183 -4.63 -30.21 -19.33
N VAL A 184 -3.89 -30.85 -20.24
CA VAL A 184 -4.34 -31.19 -21.58
C VAL A 184 -5.60 -32.05 -21.41
N SER A 185 -6.77 -31.45 -21.65
CA SER A 185 -8.01 -32.21 -21.73
C SER A 185 -7.89 -33.13 -22.94
N ALA A 186 -7.87 -34.43 -22.68
CA ALA A 186 -7.99 -35.45 -23.71
C ALA A 186 -9.23 -35.16 -24.58
N PRO A 187 -9.18 -35.47 -25.89
CA PRO A 187 -10.24 -35.13 -26.82
C PRO A 187 -11.56 -35.73 -26.35
N VAL A 188 -12.55 -34.86 -26.14
CA VAL A 188 -13.95 -35.24 -26.00
C VAL A 188 -14.34 -35.94 -27.29
N ILE A 189 -14.50 -37.25 -27.23
CA ILE A 189 -15.08 -38.05 -28.31
C ILE A 189 -16.51 -37.55 -28.52
N GLU A 190 -16.73 -36.86 -29.63
CA GLU A 190 -18.06 -36.55 -30.12
C GLU A 190 -18.85 -37.86 -30.24
N THR A 191 -19.92 -37.97 -29.46
CA THR A 191 -20.90 -39.06 -29.62
C THR A 191 -22.14 -38.47 -30.31
N PRO A 192 -22.67 -39.06 -31.40
CA PRO A 192 -23.67 -38.41 -32.25
C PRO A 192 -25.07 -38.33 -31.62
N GLN A 193 -25.75 -37.21 -31.83
CA GLN A 193 -27.19 -37.04 -31.54
C GLN A 193 -28.07 -37.89 -32.45
N PRO A 194 -29.24 -38.35 -31.95
CA PRO A 194 -30.44 -38.47 -32.78
C PRO A 194 -31.63 -37.64 -32.27
N GLN A 195 -32.09 -36.74 -33.15
CA GLN A 195 -33.46 -36.39 -33.56
C GLN A 195 -34.58 -36.02 -32.56
N GLN A 196 -34.97 -34.73 -32.64
CA GLN A 196 -36.32 -34.14 -32.79
C GLN A 196 -37.55 -34.66 -31.99
N ARG A 197 -38.13 -33.76 -31.18
CA ARG A 197 -39.59 -33.62 -31.02
C ARG A 197 -40.02 -32.16 -30.74
N VAL A 198 -41.22 -31.80 -31.21
CA VAL A 198 -41.74 -30.45 -31.55
C VAL A 198 -42.70 -29.87 -30.48
N ALA A 199 -42.76 -28.52 -30.39
CA ALA A 199 -43.86 -27.59 -29.97
C ALA A 199 -43.72 -26.79 -28.65
N PRO A 200 -44.37 -25.60 -28.47
CA PRO A 200 -44.55 -24.41 -29.32
C PRO A 200 -44.09 -23.08 -28.59
N PRO A 201 -44.19 -21.86 -29.17
CA PRO A 201 -43.45 -20.68 -28.69
C PRO A 201 -44.16 -19.97 -27.54
N ARG A 202 -43.46 -19.72 -26.42
CA ARG A 202 -43.96 -18.82 -25.36
C ARG A 202 -43.51 -17.38 -25.64
N GLN A 203 -44.51 -16.55 -25.89
CA GLN A 203 -44.46 -15.11 -26.08
C GLN A 203 -43.87 -14.40 -24.85
N ARG A 204 -42.86 -13.55 -25.08
CA ARG A 204 -42.28 -12.66 -24.05
C ARG A 204 -43.07 -11.36 -24.04
N VAL A 205 -43.68 -11.02 -22.90
CA VAL A 205 -44.39 -9.75 -22.71
C VAL A 205 -43.52 -8.87 -21.83
N ALA A 206 -43.14 -7.69 -22.33
CA ALA A 206 -42.42 -6.68 -21.57
C ALA A 206 -43.41 -5.96 -20.64
N LEU A 207 -43.18 -6.01 -19.33
CA LEU A 207 -43.93 -5.23 -18.36
C LEU A 207 -43.21 -3.88 -18.18
N THR A 208 -43.82 -2.81 -18.69
CA THR A 208 -43.43 -1.43 -18.40
C THR A 208 -43.91 -1.07 -16.99
N ALA A 209 -42.99 -1.01 -16.03
CA ALA A 209 -43.28 -0.43 -14.72
C ALA A 209 -43.14 1.10 -14.82
N SER A 210 -44.30 1.77 -14.80
CA SER A 210 -44.41 3.22 -14.57
C SER A 210 -44.44 3.48 -13.06
N GLY A 211 -43.58 4.39 -12.58
CA GLY A 211 -43.55 4.90 -11.21
C GLY A 211 -42.73 6.20 -11.14
N PRO A 212 -43.10 7.16 -10.27
CA PRO A 212 -43.04 8.59 -10.57
C PRO A 212 -41.69 9.26 -10.29
N GLU A 213 -41.39 10.31 -11.06
CA GLU A 213 -40.34 11.30 -10.79
C GLU A 213 -40.59 12.00 -9.45
N VAL A 214 -39.57 11.97 -8.58
CA VAL A 214 -39.39 12.94 -7.50
C VAL A 214 -38.01 13.54 -7.70
N SER A 215 -37.99 14.79 -8.15
CA SER A 215 -36.79 15.62 -8.26
C SER A 215 -36.47 16.27 -6.91
N GLN A 216 -35.23 16.12 -6.43
CA GLN A 216 -34.48 17.09 -5.62
C GLN A 216 -33.05 16.56 -5.28
N PRO A 217 -32.10 17.43 -4.93
CA PRO A 217 -31.14 18.10 -5.80
C PRO A 217 -29.75 17.43 -5.83
N GLU A 218 -29.00 17.75 -6.87
CA GLU A 218 -27.60 17.41 -7.15
C GLU A 218 -26.66 17.40 -5.92
N ILE A 219 -26.24 16.20 -5.51
CA ILE A 219 -24.88 15.97 -5.01
C ILE A 219 -24.34 14.80 -5.81
N SER A 220 -23.41 15.12 -6.70
CA SER A 220 -22.68 14.20 -7.58
C SER A 220 -22.11 13.01 -6.80
N ALA A 221 -22.84 11.89 -6.81
CA ALA A 221 -22.38 10.62 -6.30
C ALA A 221 -21.66 9.86 -7.41
N SER A 222 -20.34 10.00 -7.46
CA SER A 222 -19.44 9.01 -8.04
C SER A 222 -18.43 8.57 -6.98
N PHE A 223 -18.94 8.02 -5.87
CA PHE A 223 -18.12 7.27 -4.92
C PHE A 223 -18.36 5.78 -5.18
N VAL A 224 -17.62 5.24 -6.15
CA VAL A 224 -17.71 3.83 -6.52
C VAL A 224 -17.09 2.98 -5.40
N SER A 225 -17.83 1.94 -5.00
CA SER A 225 -17.44 0.92 -4.03
C SER A 225 -16.15 0.21 -4.44
N PHE A 226 -15.04 0.45 -3.74
CA PHE A 226 -13.82 -0.35 -3.91
C PHE A 226 -13.16 -0.80 -2.59
N GLU A 227 -13.54 -0.22 -1.45
CA GLU A 227 -12.77 -0.42 -0.21
C GLU A 227 -12.99 -1.73 0.55
N GLU A 228 -14.11 -2.43 0.34
CA GLU A 228 -14.38 -3.65 1.11
C GLU A 228 -13.48 -4.82 0.68
N THR A 229 -12.84 -4.73 -0.50
CA THR A 229 -11.88 -5.74 -0.97
C THR A 229 -10.45 -5.53 -0.48
N GLU A 230 -10.03 -4.30 -0.19
CA GLU A 230 -8.63 -4.01 0.21
C GLU A 230 -8.36 -4.42 1.66
N VAL A 231 -9.28 -4.10 2.59
CA VAL A 231 -9.13 -4.48 4.00
C VAL A 231 -9.12 -5.99 4.18
N LYS A 232 -9.87 -6.72 3.34
CA LYS A 232 -9.91 -8.18 3.33
C LYS A 232 -8.64 -8.78 2.73
N ARG A 233 -8.07 -8.17 1.67
CA ARG A 233 -6.79 -8.59 1.07
C ARG A 233 -5.60 -8.37 2.01
N VAL A 234 -5.50 -7.22 2.67
CA VAL A 234 -4.38 -6.94 3.60
C VAL A 234 -4.38 -7.89 4.81
N ALA A 235 -5.56 -8.27 5.32
CA ALA A 235 -5.65 -9.27 6.39
C ALA A 235 -5.37 -10.71 5.93
N LEU A 236 -5.53 -11.00 4.64
CA LEU A 236 -5.19 -12.31 4.05
C LEU A 236 -3.68 -12.42 3.81
N THR A 237 -3.05 -11.39 3.24
CA THR A 237 -1.60 -11.42 2.91
C THR A 237 -0.73 -11.55 4.15
N VAL A 238 -1.01 -10.78 5.22
CA VAL A 238 -0.21 -10.83 6.46
C VAL A 238 -0.26 -12.21 7.13
N ASN A 239 -1.38 -12.92 7.03
CA ASN A 239 -1.47 -14.29 7.58
C ASN A 239 -0.77 -15.31 6.67
N GLU A 240 -0.82 -15.15 5.35
CA GLU A 240 -0.12 -16.03 4.42
C GLU A 240 1.40 -15.90 4.53
N ASP A 241 1.92 -14.69 4.71
CA ASP A 241 3.35 -14.43 4.91
C ASP A 241 3.87 -15.09 6.21
N LEU A 242 3.07 -15.03 7.29
CA LEU A 242 3.40 -15.67 8.56
C LEU A 242 3.36 -17.21 8.43
N GLU A 243 2.35 -17.76 7.77
CA GLU A 243 2.24 -19.20 7.51
C GLU A 243 3.42 -19.72 6.69
N GLN A 244 3.85 -18.99 5.65
CA GLN A 244 5.04 -19.35 4.86
C GLN A 244 6.32 -19.31 5.70
N SER A 245 6.48 -18.27 6.53
CA SER A 245 7.65 -18.13 7.42
C SER A 245 7.74 -19.28 8.44
N VAL A 246 6.60 -19.67 9.02
CA VAL A 246 6.51 -20.81 9.95
C VAL A 246 6.79 -22.13 9.24
N LEU A 247 6.27 -22.32 8.02
CA LEU A 247 6.50 -23.52 7.22
C LEU A 247 7.98 -23.66 6.81
N ASP A 248 8.63 -22.57 6.43
CA ASP A 248 10.04 -22.58 6.06
C ASP A 248 10.95 -22.79 7.27
N TYR A 249 10.58 -22.26 8.44
CA TYR A 249 11.26 -22.56 9.69
C TYR A 249 11.14 -24.06 10.05
N ALA A 250 9.94 -24.65 9.90
CA ALA A 250 9.71 -26.07 10.12
C ALA A 250 10.56 -26.97 9.17
N LYS A 251 10.71 -26.58 7.90
CA LYS A 251 11.56 -27.29 6.93
C LYS A 251 13.05 -27.23 7.33
N ARG A 252 13.54 -26.09 7.82
CA ARG A 252 14.95 -25.93 8.25
C ARG A 252 15.29 -26.80 9.45
N LYS A 253 14.34 -27.01 10.37
CA LYS A 253 14.51 -27.85 11.56
C LYS A 253 14.06 -29.30 11.35
N ALA A 254 13.95 -29.75 10.10
CA ALA A 254 13.60 -31.13 9.72
C ALA A 254 12.30 -31.66 10.36
N GLY A 255 11.32 -30.78 10.60
CA GLY A 255 10.02 -31.15 11.17
C GLY A 255 9.91 -31.06 12.69
N ASN A 256 10.99 -30.75 13.42
CA ASN A 256 10.93 -30.46 14.85
C ASN A 256 10.69 -28.96 15.07
N LEU A 257 9.47 -28.60 15.47
CA LEU A 257 9.07 -27.23 15.70
C LEU A 257 8.79 -26.99 17.19
N ASP A 258 9.65 -26.21 17.84
CA ASP A 258 9.36 -25.65 19.17
C ASP A 258 8.67 -24.28 19.02
N ILE A 259 7.48 -24.14 19.61
CA ILE A 259 6.66 -22.92 19.49
C ILE A 259 7.36 -21.72 20.15
N GLY A 260 8.10 -21.94 21.24
CA GLY A 260 8.81 -20.89 21.97
C GLY A 260 10.07 -20.41 21.25
N GLU A 261 10.86 -21.32 20.69
CA GLU A 261 12.02 -20.96 19.84
C GLU A 261 11.54 -20.25 18.57
N CYS A 262 10.49 -20.76 17.93
CA CYS A 262 9.91 -20.17 16.72
C CYS A 262 9.36 -18.75 16.98
N ALA A 263 8.71 -18.53 18.12
CA ALA A 263 8.22 -17.21 18.55
C ALA A 263 9.35 -16.21 18.74
N THR A 264 10.46 -16.66 19.33
CA THR A 264 11.63 -15.82 19.60
C THR A 264 12.36 -15.45 18.31
N ASP A 265 12.54 -16.40 17.41
CA ASP A 265 13.26 -16.22 16.15
C ASP A 265 12.47 -15.40 15.13
N LEU A 266 11.15 -15.63 15.01
CA LEU A 266 10.29 -14.87 14.12
C LEU A 266 9.81 -13.54 14.72
N ARG A 267 10.06 -13.30 16.02
CA ARG A 267 9.56 -12.13 16.79
C ARG A 267 8.03 -12.01 16.75
N VAL A 268 7.34 -13.14 16.81
CA VAL A 268 5.87 -13.25 16.79
C VAL A 268 5.40 -13.91 18.07
N ALA A 269 4.22 -13.54 18.55
CA ALA A 269 3.66 -14.13 19.77
C ALA A 269 3.26 -15.61 19.55
N CYS A 270 3.45 -16.46 20.57
CA CYS A 270 3.22 -17.90 20.48
C CYS A 270 1.79 -18.25 20.00
N ASN A 271 0.80 -17.45 20.42
CA ASN A 271 -0.60 -17.63 20.06
C ASN A 271 -0.89 -17.39 18.57
N GLU A 272 -0.07 -16.58 17.87
CA GLU A 272 -0.22 -16.37 16.43
C GLU A 272 0.47 -17.49 15.64
N ILE A 273 1.54 -18.08 16.18
CA ILE A 273 2.20 -19.26 15.61
C ILE A 273 1.30 -20.48 15.72
N GLU A 274 0.63 -20.69 16.86
CA GLU A 274 -0.36 -21.76 17.04
C GLU A 274 -1.48 -21.67 15.99
N LYS A 275 -2.07 -20.48 15.80
CA LYS A 275 -3.09 -20.26 14.76
C LYS A 275 -2.56 -20.51 13.35
N ALA A 276 -1.31 -20.11 13.07
CA ALA A 276 -0.69 -20.35 11.77
C ALA A 276 -0.49 -21.86 11.52
N LEU A 277 -0.10 -22.64 12.55
CA LEU A 277 0.03 -24.09 12.46
C LEU A 277 -1.34 -24.79 12.29
N GLU A 278 -2.37 -24.36 13.03
CA GLU A 278 -3.73 -24.84 12.84
C GLU A 278 -4.22 -24.58 11.41
N SER A 279 -4.00 -23.37 10.89
CA SER A 279 -4.34 -23.00 9.50
C SER A 279 -3.57 -23.84 8.48
N LEU A 280 -2.27 -24.04 8.67
CA LEU A 280 -1.43 -24.89 7.81
C LEU A 280 -1.86 -26.36 7.84
N GLY A 281 -2.34 -26.84 9.00
CA GLY A 281 -2.92 -28.17 9.17
C GLY A 281 -4.23 -28.34 8.42
N VAL A 282 -5.15 -27.36 8.54
CA VAL A 282 -6.41 -27.35 7.79
C VAL A 282 -6.16 -27.26 6.27
N LYS A 283 -5.13 -26.52 5.85
CA LYS A 283 -4.68 -26.43 4.45
C LYS A 283 -3.93 -27.69 3.97
N GLY A 284 -3.70 -28.67 4.85
CA GLY A 284 -3.04 -29.94 4.53
C GLY A 284 -1.54 -29.84 4.24
N LYS A 285 -0.90 -28.69 4.54
CA LYS A 285 0.53 -28.45 4.28
C LYS A 285 1.45 -29.06 5.33
N ILE A 286 0.91 -29.34 6.52
CA ILE A 286 1.63 -30.00 7.63
C ILE A 286 0.75 -31.08 8.24
N LYS A 287 1.37 -32.10 8.83
CA LYS A 287 0.72 -33.08 9.71
C LYS A 287 1.33 -32.92 11.09
N ILE A 288 0.52 -32.51 12.05
CA ILE A 288 0.94 -32.42 13.45
C ILE A 288 0.83 -33.83 14.02
N ALA A 289 1.98 -34.43 14.33
CA ALA A 289 2.02 -35.66 15.10
C ALA A 289 1.82 -35.27 16.57
N SER A 290 0.66 -35.64 17.15
CA SER A 290 0.47 -35.62 18.61
C SER A 290 1.21 -36.76 19.27
#